data_AF-T0HXQ1-F1
#
_entry.id   AF-T0HXQ1-F1
#
_cell.length_a   1.000
_cell.length_b   1.000
_cell.length_c   1.000
_cell.angle_alpha   90.00
_cell.angle_beta   90.00
_cell.angle_gamma   90.00
#
_symmetry.space_group_name_H-M   'P 1'
#
loop_
_entity.id
_entity.type
_entity.pdbx_description
1 polymer ?
#
loop_
_entity_poly.entity_id
_entity_poly.type
_entity_poly.pdbx_seq_one_letter_code
_entity_poly.pdbx_strand_id
1 'polypeptide(L)' 'MIIVGDEPKRQANLVKYGIDFADVGEGFFLSALVIPAKNGRFAAIR' A
#
# COMPACT_ATOMS: atom_id res chain seq x y z
N MET A 1 -9.61 -9.32 8.16
CA MET A 1 -9.58 -8.05 7.41
C MET A 1 -9.21 -8.38 5.96
N ILE A 2 -9.54 -7.55 4.97
CA ILE A 2 -9.16 -7.80 3.57
C ILE A 2 -8.48 -6.55 3.04
N ILE A 3 -7.26 -6.69 2.52
CA ILE A 3 -6.56 -5.63 1.80
C ILE A 3 -7.02 -5.72 0.35
N VAL A 4 -7.66 -4.66 -0.13
CA VAL A 4 -8.20 -4.58 -1.50
C VAL A 4 -7.47 -3.52 -2.30
N GLY A 5 -7.39 -3.72 -3.61
CA GLY A 5 -6.81 -2.76 -4.54
C GLY A 5 -7.24 -3.04 -5.97
N ASP A 6 -7.31 -1.99 -6.79
CA ASP A 6 -7.65 -2.11 -8.20
C ASP A 6 -6.48 -2.69 -9.00
N GLU A 7 -6.77 -3.65 -9.87
CA GLU A 7 -5.77 -4.29 -10.74
C GLU A 7 -4.96 -3.28 -11.59
N PRO A 8 -5.60 -2.29 -12.26
CA PRO A 8 -4.84 -1.30 -13.04
C PRO A 8 -3.84 -0.50 -12.19
N LYS A 9 -4.19 -0.24 -10.92
CA LYS A 9 -3.33 0.51 -10.00
C LYS A 9 -2.16 -0.34 -9.53
N ARG A 10 -2.36 -1.64 -9.27
CA ARG A 10 -1.28 -2.57 -8.93
C ARG A 10 -0.25 -2.66 -10.05
N GLN A 11 -0.70 -2.86 -11.29
CA GLN A 11 0.17 -2.89 -12.46
C GLN A 11 0.94 -1.58 -12.65
N ALA A 12 0.26 -0.44 -12.51
CA ALA A 12 0.91 0.86 -12.59
C ALA A 12 1.96 1.06 -11.48
N ASN A 13 1.71 0.56 -10.27
CA ASN A 13 2.65 0.65 -9.14
C ASN A 13 3.89 -0.24 -9.36
N LEU A 14 3.69 -1.46 -9.87
CA LEU A 14 4.76 -2.38 -10.21
C LEU A 14 5.67 -1.78 -11.30
N VAL A 15 5.09 -1.21 -12.36
CA VAL A 15 5.88 -0.58 -13.45
C VAL A 15 6.63 0.65 -12.95
N LYS A 16 6.01 1.50 -12.12
CA LYS A 16 6.60 2.77 -11.68
C LYS A 16 7.65 2.61 -10.57
N TYR A 17 7.42 1.69 -9.65
CA TYR A 17 8.17 1.60 -8.40
C TYR A 17 8.79 0.21 -8.14
N GLY A 18 8.47 -0.80 -8.97
CA GLY A 18 8.94 -2.17 -8.76
C GLY A 18 8.31 -2.87 -7.57
N ILE A 19 7.22 -2.33 -7.01
CA ILE A 19 6.55 -2.87 -5.82
C ILE A 19 5.19 -3.43 -6.24
N ASP A 20 4.98 -4.72 -6.01
CA ASP A 20 3.67 -5.35 -6.13
C ASP A 20 2.87 -5.15 -4.83
N PHE A 21 1.62 -4.69 -4.95
CA PHE A 21 0.72 -4.61 -3.80
C PHE A 21 0.27 -5.99 -3.31
N ALA A 22 0.37 -7.03 -4.15
CA ALA A 22 0.10 -8.41 -3.75
C ALA A 22 1.05 -8.88 -2.61
N ASP A 23 2.25 -8.30 -2.52
CA ASP A 23 3.24 -8.63 -1.49
C ASP A 23 3.06 -7.82 -0.19
N VAL A 24 2.16 -6.84 -0.17
CA VAL A 24 1.90 -5.97 0.98
C VAL A 24 0.76 -6.55 1.83
N GLY A 25 1.12 -7.39 2.81
CA GLY A 25 0.18 -8.02 3.74
C GLY A 25 0.04 -7.30 5.10
N GLU A 26 -0.80 -7.85 5.98
CA GLU A 26 -1.08 -7.29 7.32
C GLU A 26 0.19 -7.06 8.15
N GLY A 27 1.17 -7.96 8.05
CA GLY A 27 2.45 -7.84 8.77
C GLY A 27 3.24 -6.57 8.48
N PHE A 28 3.14 -6.02 7.26
CA PHE A 28 3.73 -4.73 6.93
C PHE A 28 3.12 -3.63 7.80
N PHE A 29 1.80 -3.55 7.84
CA PHE A 29 1.06 -2.52 8.56
C PHE A 29 1.21 -2.61 10.09
N LEU A 30 1.36 -3.82 10.64
CA LEU A 30 1.59 -4.01 12.08
C LEU A 30 2.89 -3.38 12.60
N SER A 31 3.87 -3.22 11.71
CA SER A 31 5.18 -2.63 12.06
C SER A 31 5.40 -1.23 11.47
N ALA A 32 4.48 -0.76 10.63
CA ALA A 32 4.64 0.50 9.91
C ALA A 32 4.27 1.70 10.77
N LEU A 33 5.01 2.80 10.59
CA LEU A 33 4.57 4.12 11.01
C LEU A 33 3.46 4.60 10.07
N VAL A 34 2.26 4.79 10.61
CA VAL A 34 1.10 5.30 9.86
C VAL A 34 0.92 6.80 10.13
N ILE A 35 0.96 7.61 9.08
CA ILE A 35 0.80 9.07 9.17
C ILE A 35 -0.38 9.55 8.31
N PRO A 36 -1.06 10.64 8.71
CA PRO A 36 -2.08 11.24 7.86
C PRO A 36 -1.46 11.80 6.58
N ALA A 37 -2.17 11.62 5.47
CA ALA A 37 -1.86 12.21 4.18
C ALA A 37 -2.99 13.16 3.76
N LYS A 38 -3.10 13.43 2.45
CA LYS A 38 -4.12 14.35 1.91
C LYS A 38 -5.44 13.62 1.66
N ASN A 39 -6.56 14.34 1.80
CA ASN A 39 -7.91 13.91 1.41
C ASN A 39 -8.35 12.60 2.10
N GLY A 40 -8.15 12.52 3.42
CA GLY A 40 -8.57 11.35 4.22
C GLY A 40 -7.77 10.07 3.95
N ARG A 41 -6.61 10.19 3.29
CA ARG A 41 -5.69 9.07 3.04
C ARG A 41 -4.63 9.00 4.15
N PHE A 42 -4.02 7.83 4.26
CA PHE A 42 -2.89 7.58 5.13
C PHE A 42 -1.71 7.05 4.33
N ALA A 43 -0.49 7.34 4.80
CA ALA A 43 0.73 6.72 4.32
C ALA A 43 1.27 5.79 5.42
N ALA A 44 1.72 4.61 5.02
CA ALA A 44 2.38 3.64 5.90
C ALA A 44 3.83 3.49 5.46
N ILE A 45 4.76 3.71 6.38
CA ILE A 45 6.21 3.70 6.12
C ILE A 45 6.84 2.69 7.08
N ARG A 46 7.68 1.81 6.56
CA ARG A 46 8.51 0.89 7.36
C ARG A 46 9.97 1.31 7.25
#